data_AF-A0A328T4T1-F1
#
_entry.id   AF-A0A328T4T1-F1
#
_cell.length_a   1.000
_cell.length_b   1.000
_cell.length_c   1.000
_cell.angle_alpha   90.00
_cell.angle_beta   90.00
_cell.angle_gamma   90.00
#
_symmetry.space_group_name_H-M   'P 1'
#
loop_
_entity.id
_entity.type
_entity.pdbx_description
1 polymer ?
#
loop_
_entity_poly.entity_id
_entity_poly.type
_entity_poly.pdbx_seq_one_letter_code
_entity_poly.pdbx_strand_id
1 'polypeptide(L)'
;MKRTKRILPVAVIAALMGLSTPAFATGHIDNDELLRLVKQQAAQIKALQARLAVIEDRESQPSTSKDGAAPVHGAGNTAAATAAPSAAGHADSVRWGGHGEAGPVFSSDDGFFTFAPAGRLLVDYTATRGSSDPGRNINGSRVTDARLGAKGTMGALGYYVQVKFTDGKAGLRQAYLSYSTPLLGHHAVFYLGNFFKDLGIDGSSASVNLPFMLRDAATMVGEPVNRYYGLGMQMRMYGDNWHYSLSVSGDAPGNASNGSTSDSVVYLTRAHWNPIKTDAGFMHVGAWYYYEHLSPGVASINDHPSIALDFNENLDVKAGAVPDPTQDHATGYELGGVYRSFWAVGEYARRSVDSASVGTARRHGSSLSAGWMITGEKPGFSSRGGNWQWVRVNHPVTSGGWGAFELATRVDHYDYRGGAPFGGDGQSYTLGVNWYLNDWSRVMFNYIRWHTDNRIGDTGSDWGHSFGLRTQLMF
;
A
#
# COMPACT_ATOMS: atom_id res chain seq x y z
N MET A 1 32.91 25.29 42.27
CA MET A 1 33.29 23.87 42.41
C MET A 1 32.04 22.99 42.34
N LYS A 2 32.07 21.94 41.49
CA LYS A 2 31.19 20.75 41.39
C LYS A 2 29.70 21.03 41.10
N ARG A 3 29.21 21.07 39.85
CA ARG A 3 28.95 19.97 38.87
C ARG A 3 28.28 18.73 39.47
N THR A 4 26.96 18.61 39.24
CA THR A 4 26.20 17.35 39.32
C THR A 4 25.52 17.11 37.97
N LYS A 5 25.99 16.07 37.27
CA LYS A 5 25.43 15.57 36.01
C LYS A 5 24.12 14.83 36.33
N ARG A 6 23.02 15.12 35.61
CA ARG A 6 21.85 14.25 35.54
C ARG A 6 21.97 13.38 34.28
N ILE A 7 21.97 12.08 34.51
CA ILE A 7 22.07 11.01 33.50
C ILE A 7 20.63 10.70 33.05
N LEU A 8 20.37 10.80 31.74
CA LEU A 8 19.16 10.29 31.08
C LEU A 8 19.14 8.75 31.12
N PRO A 9 17.98 8.08 31.31
CA PRO A 9 17.89 6.66 31.08
C PRO A 9 17.71 6.39 29.57
N VAL A 10 18.66 5.66 29.00
CA VAL A 10 18.54 4.97 27.72
C VAL A 10 17.69 3.72 27.95
N ALA A 11 16.47 3.69 27.42
CA ALA A 11 15.61 2.51 27.45
C ALA A 11 14.67 2.49 26.24
N VAL A 12 15.23 2.37 25.02
CA VAL A 12 14.46 2.01 23.80
C VAL A 12 15.36 1.20 22.86
N ILE A 13 15.91 0.07 23.30
CA ILE A 13 16.44 -1.01 22.43
C ILE A 13 16.29 -2.35 23.18
N ALA A 14 15.06 -2.86 23.33
CA ALA A 14 14.83 -4.19 23.92
C ALA A 14 13.47 -4.82 23.55
N ALA A 15 12.96 -4.58 22.33
CA ALA A 15 11.72 -5.19 21.86
C ALA A 15 11.88 -6.07 20.60
N LEU A 16 13.11 -6.37 20.18
CA LEU A 16 13.40 -7.16 18.97
C LEU A 16 14.23 -8.44 19.21
N MET A 17 14.46 -8.84 20.46
CA MET A 17 15.11 -10.11 20.79
C MET A 17 14.31 -10.82 21.87
N GLY A 18 13.35 -11.67 21.45
CA GLY A 18 12.48 -12.37 22.40
C GLY A 18 11.45 -13.29 21.75
N LEU A 19 11.85 -14.05 20.73
CA LEU A 19 11.11 -15.24 20.30
C LEU A 19 12.12 -16.39 20.22
N SER A 20 12.29 -17.07 21.34
CA SER A 20 12.94 -18.37 21.41
C SER A 20 12.07 -19.39 20.67
N THR A 21 12.53 -19.84 19.51
CA THR A 21 11.98 -21.03 18.85
C THR A 21 12.54 -22.29 19.52
N PRO A 22 11.77 -23.39 19.64
CA PRO A 22 12.35 -24.69 19.94
C PRO A 22 13.11 -25.16 18.71
N ALA A 23 14.33 -25.63 18.94
CA ALA A 23 15.18 -26.26 17.94
C ALA A 23 14.60 -27.61 17.51
N PHE A 24 14.52 -27.86 16.19
CA PHE A 24 14.78 -29.16 15.59
C PHE A 24 15.33 -29.01 14.17
N ALA A 25 16.21 -29.93 13.84
CA ALA A 25 17.14 -29.97 12.73
C ALA A 25 16.51 -30.33 11.38
N THR A 26 17.17 -29.93 10.29
CA THR A 26 17.62 -30.80 9.18
C THR A 26 18.45 -29.97 8.19
N GLY A 27 19.72 -30.36 8.00
CA GLY A 27 20.65 -29.79 7.02
C GLY A 27 21.97 -29.34 7.68
N HIS A 28 22.91 -30.26 7.88
CA HIS A 28 24.27 -29.89 8.32
C HIS A 28 24.98 -29.10 7.20
N ILE A 29 24.98 -27.78 7.32
CA ILE A 29 26.05 -26.95 6.77
C ILE A 29 27.13 -26.93 7.86
N ASP A 30 28.33 -27.37 7.52
CA ASP A 30 29.45 -27.37 8.45
C ASP A 30 29.76 -25.94 8.89
N ASN A 31 29.80 -25.68 10.20
CA ASN A 31 30.11 -24.37 10.75
C ASN A 31 31.51 -23.91 10.30
N ASP A 32 32.42 -24.86 10.03
CA ASP A 32 33.75 -24.56 9.53
C ASP A 32 33.72 -24.08 8.06
N GLU A 33 32.79 -24.60 7.25
CA GLU A 33 32.59 -24.14 5.88
C GLU A 33 31.98 -22.72 5.85
N LEU A 34 31.00 -22.44 6.72
CA LEU A 34 30.46 -21.10 6.92
C LEU A 34 31.54 -20.11 7.37
N LEU A 35 32.38 -20.49 8.34
CA LEU A 35 33.47 -19.63 8.81
C LEU A 35 34.50 -19.37 7.70
N ARG A 36 34.77 -20.37 6.85
CA ARG A 36 35.66 -20.23 5.69
C ARG A 36 35.09 -19.26 4.66
N LEU A 37 33.80 -19.38 4.32
CA LEU A 37 33.11 -18.49 3.39
C LEU A 37 33.03 -17.05 3.91
N VAL A 38 32.77 -16.86 5.20
CA VAL A 38 32.77 -15.53 5.85
C VAL A 38 34.17 -14.89 5.79
N LYS A 39 35.22 -15.65 6.09
CA LYS A 39 36.62 -15.17 5.96
C LYS A 39 36.96 -14.81 4.50
N GLN A 40 36.50 -15.60 3.55
CA GLN A 40 36.71 -15.35 2.11
C GLN A 40 35.98 -14.08 1.64
N GLN A 41 34.73 -13.87 2.07
CA GLN A 41 33.99 -12.64 1.79
C GLN A 41 34.63 -11.41 2.44
N ALA A 42 35.09 -11.51 3.69
CA ALA A 42 35.77 -10.39 4.36
C ALA A 42 37.05 -9.98 3.62
N ALA A 43 37.81 -10.95 3.07
CA ALA A 43 38.98 -10.67 2.25
C ALA A 43 38.61 -9.98 0.92
N GLN A 44 37.52 -10.41 0.26
CA GLN A 44 37.02 -9.78 -0.96
C GLN A 44 36.55 -8.34 -0.72
N ILE A 45 35.82 -8.08 0.37
CA ILE A 45 35.36 -6.74 0.74
C ILE A 45 36.58 -5.82 0.97
N LYS A 46 37.60 -6.31 1.68
CA LYS A 46 38.83 -5.53 1.91
C LYS A 46 39.57 -5.21 0.60
N ALA A 47 39.61 -6.16 -0.33
CA ALA A 47 40.22 -5.93 -1.65
C ALA A 47 39.43 -4.92 -2.50
N LEU A 48 38.10 -4.95 -2.43
CA LEU A 48 37.23 -3.97 -3.10
C LEU A 48 37.37 -2.57 -2.51
N GLN A 49 37.43 -2.46 -1.18
CA GLN A 49 37.67 -1.18 -0.50
C GLN A 49 39.04 -0.57 -0.88
N ALA A 50 40.08 -1.39 -0.98
CA ALA A 50 41.40 -0.92 -1.43
C ALA A 50 41.38 -0.43 -2.89
N ARG A 51 40.60 -1.08 -3.78
CA ARG A 51 40.42 -0.60 -5.16
C ARG A 51 39.63 0.70 -5.21
N LEU A 52 38.60 0.85 -4.38
CA LEU A 52 37.81 2.08 -4.31
C LEU A 52 38.68 3.27 -3.88
N ALA A 53 39.51 3.09 -2.86
CA ALA A 53 40.42 4.12 -2.38
C ALA A 53 41.41 4.59 -3.47
N VAL A 54 41.93 3.68 -4.31
CA VAL A 54 42.82 4.02 -5.43
C VAL A 54 42.09 4.79 -6.55
N ILE A 55 40.79 4.54 -6.73
CA ILE A 55 39.97 5.25 -7.70
C ILE A 55 39.63 6.65 -7.19
N GLU A 56 39.26 6.77 -5.91
CA GLU A 56 38.97 8.06 -5.25
C GLU A 56 40.21 8.98 -5.21
N ASP A 57 41.41 8.42 -5.02
CA ASP A 57 42.68 9.17 -5.06
C ASP A 57 43.05 9.64 -6.49
N ARG A 58 42.55 8.95 -7.53
CA ARG A 58 42.75 9.34 -8.93
C ARG A 58 41.83 10.47 -9.38
N GLU A 59 40.65 10.61 -8.78
CA GLU A 59 39.71 11.70 -9.08
C GLU A 59 40.04 13.01 -8.34
N SER A 60 40.96 12.98 -7.38
CA SER A 60 41.28 14.13 -6.50
C SER A 60 42.58 14.87 -6.83
N GLN A 61 43.20 14.64 -8.00
CA GLN A 61 44.33 15.46 -8.47
C GLN A 61 43.90 16.58 -9.46
N PRO A 62 44.10 17.87 -9.12
CA PRO A 62 43.88 18.99 -10.04
C PRO A 62 45.05 19.16 -11.02
N SER A 63 44.73 19.40 -12.30
CA SER A 63 45.69 19.83 -13.32
C SER A 63 46.21 21.25 -13.03
N THR A 64 47.50 21.40 -12.73
CA THR A 64 48.17 22.71 -12.60
C THR A 64 48.91 23.09 -13.90
N SER A 65 48.54 24.21 -14.52
CA SER A 65 49.44 25.02 -15.37
C SER A 65 49.96 26.21 -14.56
N LYS A 66 51.29 26.38 -14.58
CA LYS A 66 52.07 27.40 -13.85
C LYS A 66 52.14 28.74 -14.57
N ASP A 67 52.25 29.81 -13.78
CA ASP A 67 53.19 30.96 -13.86
C ASP A 67 52.58 32.12 -13.03
N GLY A 68 53.22 32.90 -12.17
CA GLY A 68 54.57 33.01 -11.61
C GLY A 68 54.60 34.27 -10.70
N ALA A 69 55.29 34.17 -9.54
CA ALA A 69 55.75 35.16 -8.53
C ALA A 69 55.26 36.65 -8.59
N ALA A 70 54.61 37.24 -7.56
CA ALA A 70 55.03 37.68 -6.20
C ALA A 70 55.71 39.08 -6.13
N PRO A 71 55.79 39.79 -4.98
CA PRO A 71 54.77 40.19 -3.98
C PRO A 71 54.89 41.71 -3.58
N VAL A 72 54.08 42.23 -2.63
CA VAL A 72 54.48 43.10 -1.48
C VAL A 72 53.27 43.71 -0.74
N HIS A 73 53.40 43.66 0.60
CA HIS A 73 52.65 44.20 1.76
C HIS A 73 51.71 45.41 1.65
N GLY A 74 50.71 45.45 2.55
CA GLY A 74 50.18 46.71 3.10
C GLY A 74 48.83 46.62 3.80
N ALA A 75 48.77 47.15 5.02
CA ALA A 75 47.65 47.16 5.96
C ALA A 75 46.36 47.89 5.49
N GLY A 76 45.28 47.65 6.24
CA GLY A 76 43.92 48.11 5.96
C GLY A 76 43.68 49.61 6.03
N ASN A 77 42.61 50.07 5.38
CA ASN A 77 41.44 50.69 6.02
C ASN A 77 40.37 51.05 4.97
N THR A 78 39.11 50.93 5.41
CA THR A 78 37.91 51.71 5.03
C THR A 78 37.81 52.32 3.62
N ALA A 79 36.73 51.98 2.90
CA ALA A 79 35.72 52.95 2.45
C ALA A 79 34.62 52.27 1.60
N ALA A 80 33.43 52.85 1.73
CA ALA A 80 32.17 52.50 1.11
C ALA A 80 32.21 52.28 -0.41
N ALA A 81 31.38 51.35 -0.89
CA ALA A 81 30.79 51.44 -2.22
C ALA A 81 29.41 50.77 -2.26
N THR A 82 28.41 51.63 -2.44
CA THR A 82 27.21 51.42 -3.27
C THR A 82 26.28 50.24 -2.95
N ALA A 83 25.14 50.60 -2.38
CA ALA A 83 23.90 49.86 -2.49
C ALA A 83 23.57 49.61 -3.97
N ALA A 84 23.61 48.34 -4.37
CA ALA A 84 22.95 47.81 -5.55
C ALA A 84 21.67 47.09 -5.08
N PRO A 85 20.58 47.16 -5.84
CA PRO A 85 19.26 46.78 -5.36
C PRO A 85 19.23 45.30 -4.97
N SER A 86 18.54 45.02 -3.87
CA SER A 86 18.20 43.65 -3.48
C SER A 86 17.41 43.01 -4.63
N ALA A 87 18.10 42.24 -5.48
CA ALA A 87 17.49 41.09 -6.07
C ALA A 87 17.12 40.18 -4.89
N ALA A 88 15.90 40.33 -4.39
CA ALA A 88 15.29 39.35 -3.51
C ALA A 88 15.27 38.06 -4.34
N GLY A 89 16.28 37.21 -4.13
CA GLY A 89 16.33 35.87 -4.69
C GLY A 89 15.04 35.18 -4.28
N HIS A 90 14.20 34.93 -5.26
CA HIS A 90 13.02 34.09 -5.15
C HIS A 90 13.56 32.68 -4.86
N ALA A 91 13.28 32.16 -3.67
CA ALA A 91 13.94 30.98 -3.13
C ALA A 91 12.95 29.82 -3.02
N ASP A 92 13.22 28.79 -3.82
CA ASP A 92 12.51 27.50 -3.79
C ASP A 92 12.32 27.02 -2.34
N SER A 93 11.10 26.60 -2.01
CA SER A 93 10.76 26.17 -0.66
C SER A 93 10.79 24.64 -0.53
N VAL A 94 11.38 24.17 0.57
CA VAL A 94 11.35 22.76 0.97
C VAL A 94 10.58 22.66 2.28
N ARG A 95 9.49 21.88 2.27
CA ARG A 95 8.78 21.48 3.49
C ARG A 95 8.88 19.98 3.66
N TRP A 96 9.02 19.51 4.90
CA TRP A 96 8.87 18.08 5.17
C TRP A 96 7.38 17.74 5.25
N GLY A 97 7.03 16.57 4.72
CA GLY A 97 5.67 16.06 4.72
C GLY A 97 5.13 15.83 6.13
N GLY A 98 3.80 15.63 6.20
CA GLY A 98 3.07 15.19 7.37
C GLY A 98 1.82 14.44 6.92
N HIS A 99 1.21 13.64 7.81
CA HIS A 99 0.01 12.84 7.52
C HIS A 99 0.18 11.83 6.36
N GLY A 100 0.85 10.71 6.61
CA GLY A 100 1.02 9.62 5.63
C GLY A 100 2.18 9.79 4.65
N GLU A 101 2.93 10.90 4.73
CA GLU A 101 4.06 11.24 3.87
C GLU A 101 5.18 11.83 4.73
N ALA A 102 6.29 11.10 4.89
CA ALA A 102 7.43 11.56 5.71
C ALA A 102 8.44 12.40 4.91
N GLY A 103 8.48 12.28 3.58
CA GLY A 103 9.49 12.88 2.72
C GLY A 103 9.33 14.36 2.45
N PRO A 104 10.35 14.97 1.80
CA PRO A 104 10.31 16.38 1.44
C PRO A 104 9.30 16.64 0.32
N VAL A 105 8.70 17.82 0.35
CA VAL A 105 7.93 18.40 -0.73
C VAL A 105 8.65 19.67 -1.17
N PHE A 106 9.05 19.69 -2.43
CA PHE A 106 9.67 20.82 -3.11
C PHE A 106 8.56 21.63 -3.78
N SER A 107 8.62 22.96 -3.68
CA SER A 107 7.64 23.84 -4.30
C SER A 107 8.29 25.12 -4.79
N SER A 108 7.92 25.55 -6.00
CA SER A 108 8.26 26.89 -6.49
C SER A 108 7.65 27.96 -5.58
N ASP A 109 8.21 29.16 -5.61
CA ASP A 109 7.79 30.28 -4.77
C ASP A 109 6.31 30.63 -4.88
N ASP A 110 5.77 30.55 -6.09
CA ASP A 110 4.36 30.80 -6.38
C ASP A 110 3.45 29.59 -6.09
N GLY A 111 4.03 28.46 -5.66
CA GLY A 111 3.35 27.19 -5.43
C GLY A 111 2.81 26.54 -6.71
N PHE A 112 3.11 27.10 -7.88
CA PHE A 112 2.60 26.58 -9.15
C PHE A 112 3.18 25.20 -9.43
N PHE A 113 4.47 25.01 -9.20
CA PHE A 113 5.16 23.74 -9.35
C PHE A 113 5.37 23.08 -7.99
N THR A 114 5.02 21.80 -7.90
CA THR A 114 5.39 20.96 -6.76
C THR A 114 5.99 19.63 -7.22
N PHE A 115 6.89 19.10 -6.40
CA PHE A 115 7.47 17.77 -6.55
C PHE A 115 7.65 17.14 -5.17
N ALA A 116 7.17 15.92 -4.99
CA ALA A 116 7.27 15.17 -3.76
C ALA A 116 7.68 13.73 -4.10
N PRO A 117 8.91 13.31 -3.77
CA PRO A 117 9.26 11.90 -3.74
C PRO A 117 8.26 11.14 -2.85
N ALA A 118 7.94 9.91 -3.25
CA ALA A 118 7.05 9.05 -2.50
C ALA A 118 7.59 7.62 -2.52
N GLY A 119 7.64 7.01 -1.35
CA GLY A 119 8.14 5.67 -1.13
C GLY A 119 7.31 4.92 -0.10
N ARG A 120 7.34 3.60 -0.20
CA ARG A 120 6.82 2.74 0.87
C ARG A 120 7.53 1.41 0.93
N LEU A 121 7.63 0.90 2.15
CA LEU A 121 8.18 -0.42 2.45
C LEU A 121 7.28 -1.13 3.45
N LEU A 122 6.85 -2.33 3.09
CA LEU A 122 6.06 -3.23 3.91
C LEU A 122 6.79 -4.56 4.01
N VAL A 123 7.06 -4.99 5.24
CA VAL A 123 7.70 -6.26 5.53
C VAL A 123 6.81 -7.06 6.45
N ASP A 124 6.52 -8.30 6.04
CA ASP A 124 5.63 -9.20 6.75
C ASP A 124 6.41 -10.41 7.26
N TYR A 125 6.00 -10.90 8.41
CA TYR A 125 6.19 -12.29 8.85
C TYR A 125 4.81 -12.93 8.99
N THR A 126 4.69 -14.17 8.54
CA THR A 126 3.44 -14.95 8.59
C THR A 126 3.73 -16.35 9.08
N ALA A 127 2.84 -16.92 9.88
CA ALA A 127 2.82 -18.33 10.24
C ALA A 127 1.40 -18.87 10.17
N THR A 128 1.20 -20.02 9.53
CA THR A 128 -0.08 -20.75 9.47
C THR A 128 0.09 -22.10 10.16
N ARG A 129 -0.88 -22.50 10.99
CA ARG A 129 -0.88 -23.74 11.75
C ARG A 129 -2.30 -24.31 11.87
N GLY A 130 -2.38 -25.59 12.23
CA GLY A 130 -3.64 -26.28 12.55
C GLY A 130 -4.38 -26.86 11.35
N SER A 131 -3.90 -26.62 10.12
CA SER A 131 -4.42 -27.22 8.89
C SER A 131 -4.24 -28.73 8.88
N SER A 132 -5.22 -29.46 8.34
CA SER A 132 -5.08 -30.90 8.07
C SER A 132 -4.12 -31.20 6.92
N ASP A 133 -3.90 -30.24 6.02
CA ASP A 133 -2.86 -30.30 5.00
C ASP A 133 -1.53 -29.77 5.55
N PRO A 134 -0.49 -30.61 5.68
CA PRO A 134 0.83 -30.19 6.16
C PRO A 134 1.48 -29.08 5.33
N GLY A 135 1.20 -29.01 4.02
CA GLY A 135 1.75 -28.01 3.11
C GLY A 135 1.27 -26.59 3.40
N ARG A 136 0.14 -26.44 4.09
CA ARG A 136 -0.36 -25.14 4.58
C ARG A 136 0.26 -24.72 5.91
N ASN A 137 0.87 -25.64 6.67
CA ASN A 137 1.39 -25.37 8.01
C ASN A 137 2.81 -24.75 7.99
N ILE A 138 2.96 -23.64 7.27
CA ILE A 138 4.26 -23.01 6.99
C ILE A 138 4.41 -21.64 7.65
N ASN A 139 5.63 -21.11 7.66
CA ASN A 139 5.90 -19.74 8.06
C ASN A 139 6.97 -19.13 7.17
N GLY A 140 7.02 -17.81 7.14
CA GLY A 140 8.11 -17.09 6.48
C GLY A 140 7.90 -15.59 6.48
N SER A 141 8.85 -14.91 5.86
CA SER A 141 8.89 -13.46 5.76
C SER A 141 8.94 -13.01 4.31
N ARG A 142 8.35 -11.87 4.00
CA ARG A 142 8.34 -11.30 2.65
C ARG A 142 8.35 -9.78 2.71
N VAL A 143 9.00 -9.16 1.72
CA VAL A 143 8.75 -7.74 1.40
C VAL A 143 7.47 -7.70 0.57
N THR A 144 6.33 -7.48 1.23
CA THR A 144 5.01 -7.53 0.59
C THR A 144 4.79 -6.36 -0.36
N ASP A 145 5.37 -5.20 -0.07
CA ASP A 145 5.30 -4.05 -0.95
C ASP A 145 6.52 -3.16 -0.78
N ALA A 146 7.20 -2.90 -1.89
CA ALA A 146 8.25 -1.90 -1.99
C ALA A 146 7.95 -1.05 -3.21
N ARG A 147 7.76 0.26 -3.02
CA ARG A 147 7.48 1.19 -4.11
C ARG A 147 8.27 2.47 -3.97
N LEU A 148 8.61 3.06 -5.10
CA LEU A 148 9.23 4.37 -5.21
C LEU A 148 8.56 5.15 -6.33
N GLY A 149 8.51 6.46 -6.20
CA GLY A 149 7.83 7.32 -7.14
C GLY A 149 7.94 8.78 -6.77
N ALA A 150 7.21 9.60 -7.49
CA ALA A 150 7.05 11.01 -7.17
C ALA A 150 5.70 11.52 -7.70
N LYS A 151 5.14 12.47 -6.96
CA LYS A 151 3.92 13.18 -7.32
C LYS A 151 4.15 14.68 -7.27
N GLY A 152 3.28 15.45 -7.92
CA GLY A 152 3.37 16.89 -7.87
C GLY A 152 2.30 17.57 -8.70
N THR A 153 2.42 18.89 -8.83
CA THR A 153 1.47 19.75 -9.51
C THR A 153 2.16 20.79 -10.39
N MET A 154 1.41 21.28 -11.38
CA MET A 154 1.69 22.41 -12.27
C MET A 154 0.36 23.19 -12.38
N GLY A 155 0.12 24.09 -11.43
CA GLY A 155 -1.20 24.70 -11.22
C GLY A 155 -2.27 23.64 -10.94
N ALA A 156 -3.34 23.62 -11.74
CA ALA A 156 -4.44 22.64 -11.60
C ALA A 156 -4.10 21.24 -12.14
N LEU A 157 -3.02 21.10 -12.91
CA LEU A 157 -2.55 19.82 -13.43
C LEU A 157 -1.70 19.12 -12.36
N GLY A 158 -2.05 17.90 -11.97
CA GLY A 158 -1.25 17.04 -11.11
C GLY A 158 -0.66 15.87 -11.89
N TYR A 159 0.41 15.27 -11.36
CA TYR A 159 0.97 14.02 -11.88
C TYR A 159 1.33 13.08 -10.73
N TYR A 160 1.30 11.78 -11.00
CA TYR A 160 1.86 10.77 -10.11
C TYR A 160 2.47 9.63 -10.91
N VAL A 161 3.73 9.31 -10.63
CA VAL A 161 4.43 8.14 -11.15
C VAL A 161 4.94 7.31 -9.97
N GLN A 162 4.64 6.02 -9.98
CA GLN A 162 5.07 5.06 -8.96
C GLN A 162 5.43 3.74 -9.60
N VAL A 163 6.62 3.24 -9.26
CA VAL A 163 7.14 1.92 -9.60
C VAL A 163 7.03 1.02 -8.38
N LYS A 164 6.54 -0.22 -8.59
CA LYS A 164 6.57 -1.29 -7.60
C LYS A 164 7.69 -2.26 -7.92
N PHE A 165 8.42 -2.69 -6.90
CA PHE A 165 9.41 -3.76 -6.98
C PHE A 165 8.77 -5.07 -6.52
N THR A 166 8.91 -6.13 -7.31
CA THR A 166 8.39 -7.47 -7.00
C THR A 166 9.33 -8.50 -7.61
N ASP A 167 9.87 -9.41 -6.79
CA ASP A 167 10.79 -10.48 -7.21
C ASP A 167 11.95 -10.00 -8.08
N GLY A 168 12.56 -8.86 -7.70
CA GLY A 168 13.68 -8.25 -8.42
C GLY A 168 13.29 -7.51 -9.71
N LYS A 169 12.01 -7.47 -10.08
CA LYS A 169 11.49 -6.74 -11.24
C LYS A 169 10.84 -5.43 -10.82
N ALA A 170 10.96 -4.42 -11.67
CA ALA A 170 10.28 -3.14 -11.53
C ALA A 170 9.08 -3.08 -12.48
N GLY A 171 7.91 -2.71 -11.96
CA GLY A 171 6.69 -2.55 -12.74
C GLY A 171 6.00 -1.22 -12.43
N LEU A 172 5.45 -0.58 -13.47
CA LEU A 172 4.72 0.67 -13.32
C LEU A 172 3.39 0.41 -12.61
N ARG A 173 3.21 1.00 -11.43
CA ARG A 173 2.01 0.76 -10.60
C ARG A 173 0.97 1.86 -10.72
N GLN A 174 1.40 3.12 -10.66
CA GLN A 174 0.57 4.27 -11.00
C GLN A 174 1.36 5.19 -11.90
N ALA A 175 0.72 5.72 -12.93
CA ALA A 175 1.30 6.66 -13.86
C ALA A 175 0.18 7.42 -14.53
N TYR A 176 -0.19 8.56 -13.95
CA TYR A 176 -1.32 9.33 -14.43
C TYR A 176 -1.07 10.83 -14.31
N LEU A 177 -1.77 11.57 -15.17
CA LEU A 177 -2.05 12.98 -15.01
C LEU A 177 -3.40 13.16 -14.35
N SER A 178 -3.56 14.24 -13.61
CA SER A 178 -4.84 14.63 -13.00
C SER A 178 -5.12 16.10 -13.24
N TYR A 179 -6.40 16.47 -13.32
CA TYR A 179 -6.81 17.85 -13.49
C TYR A 179 -7.96 18.18 -12.55
N SER A 180 -7.74 19.14 -11.66
CA SER A 180 -8.74 19.58 -10.68
C SER A 180 -9.50 20.80 -11.19
N THR A 181 -10.82 20.72 -11.23
CA THR A 181 -11.68 21.79 -11.76
C THR A 181 -13.08 21.73 -11.15
N PRO A 182 -13.80 22.86 -11.02
CA PRO A 182 -15.22 22.81 -10.70
C PRO A 182 -16.03 22.20 -11.86
N LEU A 183 -16.92 21.27 -11.54
CA LEU A 183 -17.91 20.70 -12.46
C LEU A 183 -19.27 20.75 -11.77
N LEU A 184 -20.27 21.37 -12.40
CA LEU A 184 -21.62 21.53 -11.83
C LEU A 184 -21.61 22.16 -10.41
N GLY A 185 -20.67 23.06 -10.12
CA GLY A 185 -20.52 23.69 -8.80
C GLY A 185 -19.79 22.85 -7.74
N HIS A 186 -19.33 21.65 -8.10
CA HIS A 186 -18.63 20.74 -7.19
C HIS A 186 -17.17 20.55 -7.60
N HIS A 187 -16.30 20.25 -6.63
CA HIS A 187 -14.90 19.95 -6.92
C HIS A 187 -14.79 18.60 -7.62
N ALA A 188 -14.31 18.59 -8.86
CA ALA A 188 -14.04 17.38 -9.63
C ALA A 188 -12.54 17.22 -9.91
N VAL A 189 -12.08 15.97 -9.94
CA VAL A 189 -10.74 15.59 -10.36
C VAL A 189 -10.87 14.57 -11.48
N PHE A 190 -10.30 14.91 -12.63
CA PHE A 190 -10.15 13.99 -13.76
C PHE A 190 -8.77 13.35 -13.70
N TYR A 191 -8.69 12.07 -14.04
CA TYR A 191 -7.46 11.28 -14.13
C TYR A 191 -7.34 10.73 -15.54
N LEU A 192 -6.13 10.77 -16.09
CA LEU A 192 -5.77 10.15 -17.36
C LEU A 192 -4.47 9.37 -17.19
N GLY A 193 -4.49 8.07 -17.47
CA GLY A 193 -3.33 7.20 -17.33
C GLY A 193 -3.66 5.94 -16.53
N ASN A 194 -2.65 5.32 -15.93
CA ASN A 194 -2.82 4.15 -15.08
C ASN A 194 -3.07 4.58 -13.63
N PHE A 195 -4.32 4.47 -13.18
CA PHE A 195 -4.76 4.93 -11.86
C PHE A 195 -5.32 3.78 -11.02
N PHE A 196 -5.45 4.04 -9.72
CA PHE A 196 -6.09 3.14 -8.77
C PHE A 196 -7.60 3.39 -8.78
N LYS A 197 -8.39 2.35 -9.07
CA LYS A 197 -9.84 2.41 -9.25
C LYS A 197 -10.56 2.72 -7.93
N ASP A 198 -11.78 3.21 -8.04
CA ASP A 198 -12.61 3.58 -6.90
C ASP A 198 -13.71 2.53 -6.69
N LEU A 199 -13.31 1.37 -6.15
CA LEU A 199 -14.13 0.16 -6.01
C LEU A 199 -14.30 -0.17 -4.52
N GLY A 200 -15.48 0.03 -3.93
CA GLY A 200 -15.68 -0.24 -2.49
C GLY A 200 -14.96 0.74 -1.56
N ILE A 201 -15.14 0.58 -0.24
CA ILE A 201 -14.33 1.29 0.76
C ILE A 201 -12.93 0.68 0.77
N ASP A 202 -12.82 -0.63 0.97
CA ASP A 202 -11.53 -1.30 1.07
C ASP A 202 -10.78 -1.26 -0.26
N GLY A 203 -11.43 -1.58 -1.38
CA GLY A 203 -10.82 -1.61 -2.71
C GLY A 203 -10.39 -0.24 -3.27
N SER A 204 -10.97 0.87 -2.79
CA SER A 204 -10.52 2.25 -3.10
C SER A 204 -9.48 2.80 -2.12
N SER A 205 -9.14 2.04 -1.08
CA SER A 205 -8.14 2.38 -0.07
C SER A 205 -6.77 1.86 -0.46
N ALA A 206 -5.72 2.68 -0.29
CA ALA A 206 -4.35 2.20 -0.47
C ALA A 206 -4.06 1.08 0.57
N SER A 207 -3.36 0.02 0.16
CA SER A 207 -3.09 -1.15 1.04
C SER A 207 -2.39 -0.81 2.36
N VAL A 208 -1.66 0.31 2.40
CA VAL A 208 -1.00 0.82 3.62
C VAL A 208 -1.96 1.48 4.60
N ASN A 209 -3.15 1.88 4.17
CA ASN A 209 -4.14 2.55 5.01
C ASN A 209 -5.14 1.58 5.63
N LEU A 210 -5.20 0.34 5.13
CA LEU A 210 -6.18 -0.66 5.59
C LEU A 210 -5.99 -0.98 7.08
N PRO A 211 -7.06 -1.20 7.84
CA PRO A 211 -6.97 -1.62 9.24
C PRO A 211 -6.48 -3.08 9.39
N PHE A 212 -6.56 -3.88 8.33
CA PHE A 212 -6.10 -5.28 8.31
C PHE A 212 -5.00 -5.50 7.27
N MET A 213 -4.26 -6.60 7.43
CA MET A 213 -3.14 -6.93 6.53
C MET A 213 -3.60 -7.38 5.13
N LEU A 214 -4.82 -7.91 5.02
CA LEU A 214 -5.49 -8.29 3.78
C LEU A 214 -6.68 -7.38 3.50
N ARG A 215 -7.04 -7.32 2.21
CA ARG A 215 -8.32 -6.77 1.79
C ARG A 215 -9.47 -7.62 2.33
N ASP A 216 -10.65 -7.04 2.36
CA ASP A 216 -11.86 -7.74 2.78
C ASP A 216 -12.42 -8.69 1.70
N ALA A 217 -13.32 -9.60 2.09
CA ALA A 217 -13.88 -10.58 1.17
C ALA A 217 -14.77 -9.96 0.09
N ALA A 218 -15.55 -8.93 0.42
CA ALA A 218 -16.41 -8.25 -0.56
C ALA A 218 -15.59 -7.69 -1.72
N THR A 219 -14.47 -7.04 -1.39
CA THR A 219 -13.55 -6.47 -2.36
C THR A 219 -12.83 -7.55 -3.17
N MET A 220 -12.30 -8.60 -2.52
CA MET A 220 -11.55 -9.65 -3.23
C MET A 220 -12.43 -10.51 -4.13
N VAL A 221 -13.66 -10.85 -3.70
CA VAL A 221 -14.61 -11.60 -4.54
C VAL A 221 -15.16 -10.71 -5.67
N GLY A 222 -15.40 -9.43 -5.36
CA GLY A 222 -15.94 -8.45 -6.29
C GLY A 222 -14.93 -7.90 -7.29
N GLU A 223 -13.63 -8.16 -7.16
CA GLU A 223 -12.60 -7.57 -8.02
C GLU A 223 -12.80 -7.93 -9.51
N PRO A 224 -12.76 -6.97 -10.45
CA PRO A 224 -12.78 -7.24 -11.89
C PRO A 224 -11.52 -7.98 -12.34
N VAL A 225 -11.53 -8.60 -13.52
CA VAL A 225 -10.36 -9.28 -14.10
C VAL A 225 -9.20 -8.31 -14.29
N ASN A 226 -9.49 -7.08 -14.75
CA ASN A 226 -8.51 -5.99 -14.84
C ASN A 226 -8.08 -5.41 -13.47
N ARG A 227 -8.43 -6.06 -12.35
CA ARG A 227 -7.93 -5.76 -10.99
C ARG A 227 -8.18 -4.33 -10.51
N TYR A 228 -7.55 -3.91 -9.41
CA TYR A 228 -7.72 -2.55 -8.85
C TYR A 228 -7.08 -1.39 -9.63
N TYR A 229 -6.24 -1.62 -10.63
CA TYR A 229 -5.53 -0.55 -11.36
C TYR A 229 -5.79 -0.73 -12.84
N GLY A 230 -5.89 0.35 -13.61
CA GLY A 230 -6.15 0.25 -15.04
C GLY A 230 -5.77 1.53 -15.77
N LEU A 231 -5.42 1.37 -17.04
CA LEU A 231 -5.06 2.46 -17.95
C LEU A 231 -6.33 3.02 -18.59
N GLY A 232 -6.62 4.30 -18.38
CA GLY A 232 -7.77 4.94 -19.02
C GLY A 232 -8.09 6.31 -18.43
N MET A 233 -9.38 6.56 -18.20
CA MET A 233 -9.88 7.81 -17.64
C MET A 233 -10.76 7.57 -16.40
N GLN A 234 -10.66 8.45 -15.41
CA GLN A 234 -11.54 8.46 -14.24
C GLN A 234 -11.92 9.89 -13.88
N MET A 235 -13.17 10.08 -13.47
CA MET A 235 -13.65 11.30 -12.82
C MET A 235 -14.03 10.96 -11.37
N ARG A 236 -13.66 11.83 -10.45
CA ARG A 236 -14.13 11.85 -9.06
C ARG A 236 -14.69 13.21 -8.73
N MET A 237 -15.91 13.27 -8.24
CA MET A 237 -16.62 14.51 -7.90
C MET A 237 -17.07 14.48 -6.45
N TYR A 238 -16.84 15.57 -5.73
CA TYR A 238 -17.06 15.65 -4.29
C TYR A 238 -18.06 16.77 -3.94
N GLY A 239 -19.15 16.40 -3.28
CA GLY A 239 -20.04 17.31 -2.57
C GLY A 239 -19.73 17.39 -1.08
N ASP A 240 -20.59 18.07 -0.33
CA ASP A 240 -20.37 18.30 1.11
C ASP A 240 -20.48 17.01 1.94
N ASN A 241 -21.39 16.12 1.56
CA ASN A 241 -21.65 14.85 2.23
C ASN A 241 -21.73 13.67 1.25
N TRP A 242 -21.46 13.85 -0.04
CA TRP A 242 -21.53 12.78 -1.04
C TRP A 242 -20.33 12.82 -1.97
N HIS A 243 -20.09 11.70 -2.64
CA HIS A 243 -19.05 11.52 -3.64
C HIS A 243 -19.59 10.63 -4.77
N TYR A 244 -19.13 10.91 -5.98
CA TYR A 244 -19.44 10.12 -7.16
C TYR A 244 -18.19 9.94 -8.00
N SER A 245 -18.03 8.73 -8.54
CA SER A 245 -16.99 8.45 -9.51
C SER A 245 -17.48 7.62 -10.68
N LEU A 246 -16.79 7.84 -11.80
CA LEU A 246 -16.97 7.10 -13.05
C LEU A 246 -15.60 6.87 -13.67
N SER A 247 -15.32 5.66 -14.12
CA SER A 247 -14.09 5.35 -14.85
C SER A 247 -14.32 4.38 -15.98
N VAL A 248 -13.51 4.54 -17.03
CA VAL A 248 -13.34 3.59 -18.12
C VAL A 248 -11.87 3.26 -18.20
N SER A 249 -11.52 1.98 -18.11
CA SER A 249 -10.11 1.56 -18.11
C SER A 249 -9.91 0.22 -18.80
N GLY A 250 -8.85 0.15 -19.62
CA GLY A 250 -8.27 -1.09 -20.13
C GLY A 250 -7.22 -1.66 -19.18
N ASP A 251 -6.49 -2.66 -19.65
CA ASP A 251 -5.52 -3.40 -18.85
C ASP A 251 -4.41 -2.51 -18.27
N ALA A 252 -3.93 -2.85 -17.07
CA ALA A 252 -2.81 -2.13 -16.46
C ALA A 252 -1.50 -2.35 -17.26
N PRO A 253 -0.55 -1.40 -17.26
CA PRO A 253 0.74 -1.56 -17.91
C PRO A 253 1.47 -2.84 -17.46
N GLY A 254 1.97 -3.61 -18.43
CA GLY A 254 2.62 -4.90 -18.17
C GLY A 254 1.68 -6.10 -18.01
N ASN A 255 0.36 -5.87 -17.94
CA ASN A 255 -0.67 -6.90 -18.06
C ASN A 255 -1.34 -6.89 -19.45
N ALA A 256 -1.01 -5.91 -20.30
CA ALA A 256 -1.63 -5.72 -21.60
C ALA A 256 -1.19 -6.77 -22.63
N SER A 257 -2.12 -7.02 -23.57
CA SER A 257 -1.95 -7.85 -24.75
C SER A 257 -0.64 -7.53 -25.50
N ASN A 258 -0.05 -8.53 -26.16
CA ASN A 258 1.08 -8.33 -27.10
C ASN A 258 0.70 -7.52 -28.36
N GLY A 259 -0.40 -6.76 -28.32
CA GLY A 259 -0.99 -6.03 -29.45
C GLY A 259 -1.71 -6.91 -30.47
N SER A 260 -1.83 -8.22 -30.24
CA SER A 260 -2.54 -9.14 -31.15
C SER A 260 -4.04 -9.29 -30.88
N THR A 261 -4.52 -8.82 -29.73
CA THR A 261 -5.93 -8.84 -29.33
C THR A 261 -6.29 -7.52 -28.64
N SER A 262 -7.57 -7.15 -28.63
CA SER A 262 -8.05 -5.99 -27.86
C SER A 262 -7.97 -6.29 -26.37
N ASP A 263 -7.66 -5.29 -25.55
CA ASP A 263 -7.65 -5.41 -24.08
C ASP A 263 -9.08 -5.57 -23.52
N SER A 264 -9.19 -6.09 -22.30
CA SER A 264 -10.45 -6.05 -21.56
C SER A 264 -10.77 -4.61 -21.15
N VAL A 265 -12.05 -4.21 -21.20
CA VAL A 265 -12.48 -2.84 -20.87
C VAL A 265 -13.49 -2.85 -19.74
N VAL A 266 -13.18 -2.13 -18.66
CA VAL A 266 -14.04 -1.98 -17.48
C VAL A 266 -14.65 -0.58 -17.45
N TYR A 267 -15.97 -0.53 -17.25
CA TYR A 267 -16.74 0.64 -16.88
C TYR A 267 -17.14 0.50 -15.41
N LEU A 268 -16.62 1.35 -14.54
CA LEU A 268 -16.87 1.32 -13.10
C LEU A 268 -17.47 2.63 -12.63
N THR A 269 -18.52 2.56 -11.82
CA THR A 269 -19.09 3.70 -11.12
C THR A 269 -19.27 3.38 -9.64
N ARG A 270 -19.10 4.40 -8.80
CA ARG A 270 -19.33 4.34 -7.36
C ARG A 270 -19.96 5.64 -6.90
N ALA A 271 -20.90 5.54 -5.97
CA ALA A 271 -21.46 6.69 -5.28
C ALA A 271 -21.60 6.39 -3.80
N HIS A 272 -21.36 7.39 -2.96
CA HIS A 272 -21.71 7.30 -1.55
C HIS A 272 -22.27 8.62 -1.03
N TRP A 273 -23.02 8.49 0.05
CA TRP A 273 -23.62 9.60 0.77
C TRP A 273 -23.44 9.37 2.27
N ASN A 274 -23.17 10.46 2.98
CA ASN A 274 -23.06 10.50 4.42
C ASN A 274 -24.30 11.17 5.02
N PRO A 275 -25.38 10.42 5.34
CA PRO A 275 -26.63 10.98 5.83
C PRO A 275 -26.47 11.72 7.16
N ILE A 276 -25.53 11.27 7.98
CA ILE A 276 -25.18 11.87 9.26
C ILE A 276 -23.72 12.28 9.16
N LYS A 277 -23.43 13.57 9.40
CA LYS A 277 -22.09 14.10 9.45
C LYS A 277 -22.03 15.21 10.49
N THR A 278 -21.22 14.98 11.52
CA THR A 278 -21.04 15.87 12.68
C THR A 278 -19.56 15.92 13.05
N ASP A 279 -19.17 16.80 13.97
CA ASP A 279 -17.79 16.86 14.47
C ASP A 279 -17.34 15.58 15.18
N ALA A 280 -18.31 14.85 15.76
CA ALA A 280 -18.09 13.60 16.46
C ALA A 280 -17.96 12.42 15.50
N GLY A 281 -18.45 12.49 14.26
CA GLY A 281 -18.49 11.32 13.39
C GLY A 281 -19.43 11.44 12.20
N PHE A 282 -19.48 10.37 11.40
CA PHE A 282 -20.33 10.28 10.23
C PHE A 282 -20.81 8.85 9.99
N MET A 283 -21.94 8.73 9.31
CA MET A 283 -22.44 7.48 8.73
C MET A 283 -22.16 7.53 7.23
N HIS A 284 -21.76 6.41 6.63
CA HIS A 284 -21.43 6.22 5.21
C HIS A 284 -22.38 5.18 4.63
N VAL A 285 -23.02 5.50 3.51
CA VAL A 285 -23.84 4.56 2.74
C VAL A 285 -23.41 4.69 1.28
N GLY A 286 -22.98 3.59 0.67
CA GLY A 286 -22.43 3.58 -0.67
C GLY A 286 -22.85 2.37 -1.49
N ALA A 287 -22.69 2.50 -2.79
CA ALA A 287 -22.85 1.42 -3.74
C ALA A 287 -21.93 1.62 -4.94
N TRP A 288 -21.58 0.52 -5.59
CA TRP A 288 -20.78 0.53 -6.79
C TRP A 288 -21.24 -0.55 -7.76
N TYR A 289 -20.96 -0.33 -9.04
CA TYR A 289 -21.22 -1.27 -10.11
C TYR A 289 -20.09 -1.19 -11.14
N TYR A 290 -19.68 -2.34 -11.67
CA TYR A 290 -18.95 -2.36 -12.93
C TYR A 290 -19.50 -3.35 -13.93
N TYR A 291 -19.23 -3.04 -15.20
CA TYR A 291 -19.32 -3.94 -16.32
C TYR A 291 -17.94 -4.02 -16.98
N GLU A 292 -17.47 -5.22 -17.24
CA GLU A 292 -16.22 -5.53 -17.90
C GLU A 292 -16.48 -6.38 -19.14
N HIS A 293 -16.10 -5.84 -20.29
CA HIS A 293 -16.02 -6.62 -21.52
C HIS A 293 -14.66 -7.31 -21.55
N LEU A 294 -14.67 -8.64 -21.62
CA LEU A 294 -13.44 -9.43 -21.57
C LEU A 294 -12.87 -9.63 -22.96
N SER A 295 -11.56 -9.45 -23.07
CA SER A 295 -10.82 -9.76 -24.29
C SER A 295 -11.01 -11.23 -24.68
N PRO A 296 -11.11 -11.57 -25.98
CA PRO A 296 -11.01 -12.95 -26.45
C PRO A 296 -9.70 -13.65 -26.03
N GLY A 297 -8.67 -12.90 -25.65
CA GLY A 297 -7.42 -13.43 -25.09
C GLY A 297 -7.56 -13.99 -23.67
N VAL A 298 -8.65 -13.69 -22.95
CA VAL A 298 -8.93 -14.25 -21.63
C VAL A 298 -9.54 -15.64 -21.81
N ALA A 299 -8.70 -16.67 -21.83
CA ALA A 299 -9.15 -18.06 -22.00
C ALA A 299 -9.91 -18.61 -20.78
N SER A 300 -9.59 -18.14 -19.58
CA SER A 300 -10.23 -18.61 -18.34
C SER A 300 -10.03 -17.63 -17.19
N ILE A 301 -11.02 -17.53 -16.29
CA ILE A 301 -10.92 -16.84 -15.00
C ILE A 301 -10.84 -17.87 -13.89
N ASN A 302 -9.75 -17.85 -13.11
CA ASN A 302 -9.49 -18.80 -12.03
C ASN A 302 -8.98 -18.05 -10.79
N ASP A 303 -9.91 -17.57 -9.96
CA ASP A 303 -9.59 -16.77 -8.80
C ASP A 303 -9.24 -17.64 -7.58
N HIS A 304 -8.22 -17.21 -6.84
CA HIS A 304 -7.73 -17.85 -5.62
C HIS A 304 -7.40 -16.78 -4.58
N PRO A 305 -8.39 -16.07 -4.02
CA PRO A 305 -8.12 -15.11 -2.96
C PRO A 305 -7.52 -15.80 -1.72
N SER A 306 -6.49 -15.17 -1.16
CA SER A 306 -5.97 -15.50 0.18
C SER A 306 -7.05 -15.32 1.24
N ILE A 307 -7.25 -16.30 2.12
CA ILE A 307 -8.22 -16.19 3.23
C ILE A 307 -7.61 -15.70 4.55
N ALA A 308 -6.30 -15.86 4.71
CA ALA A 308 -5.59 -15.50 5.94
C ALA A 308 -4.45 -14.50 5.71
N LEU A 309 -3.40 -14.80 4.93
CA LEU A 309 -2.31 -13.85 4.62
C LEU A 309 -1.56 -14.26 3.32
N ASP A 310 -1.05 -13.28 2.56
CA ASP A 310 -0.50 -13.47 1.19
C ASP A 310 0.82 -14.26 1.08
N PHE A 311 1.47 -14.63 2.19
CA PHE A 311 2.70 -15.43 2.13
C PHE A 311 2.41 -16.90 1.79
N ASN A 312 1.31 -17.44 2.29
CA ASN A 312 0.99 -18.87 2.18
C ASN A 312 0.10 -19.12 0.96
N GLU A 313 0.73 -19.31 -0.19
CA GLU A 313 0.04 -19.55 -1.47
C GLU A 313 -0.73 -20.88 -1.51
N ASN A 314 -0.56 -21.76 -0.52
CA ASN A 314 -1.33 -22.99 -0.38
C ASN A 314 -2.68 -22.77 0.36
N LEU A 315 -2.92 -21.57 0.89
CA LEU A 315 -4.09 -21.22 1.69
C LEU A 315 -4.96 -20.15 1.00
N ASP A 316 -5.84 -20.64 0.14
CA ASP A 316 -6.77 -19.87 -0.66
C ASP A 316 -8.20 -20.43 -0.60
N VAL A 317 -9.16 -19.62 -1.05
CA VAL A 317 -10.51 -20.11 -1.43
C VAL A 317 -10.53 -20.30 -2.93
N LYS A 318 -10.73 -21.52 -3.40
CA LYS A 318 -10.68 -21.83 -4.84
C LYS A 318 -12.01 -21.49 -5.49
N ALA A 319 -12.00 -20.52 -6.41
CA ALA A 319 -13.22 -20.08 -7.08
C ALA A 319 -13.74 -21.06 -8.14
N GLY A 320 -12.87 -21.97 -8.60
CA GLY A 320 -13.11 -22.79 -9.78
C GLY A 320 -12.93 -21.98 -11.07
N ALA A 321 -12.36 -22.65 -12.07
CA ALA A 321 -12.12 -22.05 -13.38
C ALA A 321 -13.42 -21.82 -14.15
N VAL A 322 -13.55 -20.64 -14.74
CA VAL A 322 -14.62 -20.27 -15.66
C VAL A 322 -13.99 -20.11 -17.06
N PRO A 323 -14.07 -21.14 -17.93
CA PRO A 323 -13.48 -21.10 -19.27
C PRO A 323 -14.30 -20.22 -20.22
N ASP A 324 -13.65 -19.71 -21.26
CA ASP A 324 -14.25 -18.89 -22.33
C ASP A 324 -15.18 -17.76 -21.82
N PRO A 325 -14.72 -16.95 -20.85
CA PRO A 325 -15.51 -15.88 -20.29
C PRO A 325 -15.64 -14.72 -21.30
N THR A 326 -16.84 -14.16 -21.41
CA THR A 326 -17.16 -13.09 -22.36
C THR A 326 -17.40 -11.75 -21.68
N GLN A 327 -17.97 -11.77 -20.48
CA GLN A 327 -18.34 -10.57 -19.73
C GLN A 327 -18.18 -10.84 -18.24
N ASP A 328 -17.84 -9.81 -17.49
CA ASP A 328 -17.79 -9.84 -16.03
C ASP A 328 -18.48 -8.58 -15.49
N HIS A 329 -19.33 -8.74 -14.48
CA HIS A 329 -19.99 -7.60 -13.86
C HIS A 329 -20.23 -7.87 -12.38
N ALA A 330 -20.10 -6.83 -11.57
CA ALA A 330 -20.40 -6.93 -10.16
C ALA A 330 -21.07 -5.67 -9.63
N THR A 331 -21.87 -5.89 -8.58
CA THR A 331 -22.48 -4.83 -7.77
C THR A 331 -22.04 -5.02 -6.33
N GLY A 332 -21.77 -3.92 -5.63
CA GLY A 332 -21.54 -3.95 -4.20
C GLY A 332 -22.21 -2.83 -3.45
N TYR A 333 -22.38 -3.07 -2.15
CA TYR A 333 -23.02 -2.18 -1.19
C TYR A 333 -22.09 -1.96 0.00
N GLU A 334 -22.10 -0.73 0.50
CA GLU A 334 -21.22 -0.26 1.56
C GLU A 334 -22.07 0.39 2.65
N LEU A 335 -21.85 -0.02 3.90
CA LEU A 335 -22.44 0.63 5.06
C LEU A 335 -21.36 0.77 6.13
N GLY A 336 -21.12 1.97 6.62
CA GLY A 336 -20.14 2.15 7.68
C GLY A 336 -20.23 3.49 8.35
N GLY A 337 -19.21 3.81 9.12
CA GLY A 337 -19.11 5.11 9.76
C GLY A 337 -18.08 5.15 10.87
N VAL A 338 -17.92 6.35 11.40
CA VAL A 338 -17.05 6.67 12.52
C VAL A 338 -17.87 7.39 13.57
N TYR A 339 -17.66 7.03 14.83
CA TYR A 339 -18.12 7.83 15.97
C TYR A 339 -16.99 7.93 16.99
N ARG A 340 -16.45 9.15 17.12
CA ARG A 340 -15.26 9.47 17.92
C ARG A 340 -14.09 8.56 17.54
N SER A 341 -13.73 7.64 18.43
CA SER A 341 -12.61 6.70 18.27
C SER A 341 -13.05 5.33 17.78
N PHE A 342 -14.34 5.12 17.52
CA PHE A 342 -14.89 3.87 17.03
C PHE A 342 -15.23 3.97 15.55
N TRP A 343 -15.12 2.86 14.84
CA TRP A 343 -15.60 2.72 13.48
C TRP A 343 -16.19 1.33 13.27
N ALA A 344 -17.11 1.25 12.30
CA ALA A 344 -17.64 -0.01 11.80
C ALA A 344 -17.88 0.11 10.29
N VAL A 345 -17.60 -0.96 9.55
CA VAL A 345 -17.80 -1.05 8.10
C VAL A 345 -18.28 -2.45 7.75
N GLY A 346 -19.37 -2.52 6.99
CA GLY A 346 -19.84 -3.71 6.30
C GLY A 346 -19.83 -3.48 4.80
N GLU A 347 -19.27 -4.43 4.06
CA GLU A 347 -19.28 -4.43 2.59
C GLU A 347 -19.85 -5.77 2.08
N TYR A 348 -20.59 -5.71 0.99
CA TYR A 348 -21.10 -6.88 0.27
C TYR A 348 -20.84 -6.70 -1.22
N ALA A 349 -20.45 -7.77 -1.89
CA ALA A 349 -20.30 -7.82 -3.34
C ALA A 349 -20.94 -9.07 -3.92
N ARG A 350 -21.55 -8.90 -5.10
CA ARG A 350 -22.02 -9.98 -5.95
C ARG A 350 -21.41 -9.80 -7.34
N ARG A 351 -20.67 -10.80 -7.80
CA ARG A 351 -20.02 -10.85 -9.11
C ARG A 351 -20.63 -11.95 -9.96
N SER A 352 -20.84 -11.67 -11.24
CA SER A 352 -21.31 -12.64 -12.23
C SER A 352 -20.38 -12.61 -13.44
N VAL A 353 -19.89 -13.79 -13.81
CA VAL A 353 -19.04 -13.99 -14.98
C VAL A 353 -19.81 -14.81 -16.01
N ASP A 354 -20.08 -14.22 -17.16
CA ASP A 354 -20.75 -14.89 -18.27
C ASP A 354 -19.72 -15.59 -19.15
N SER A 355 -19.99 -16.84 -19.49
CA SER A 355 -19.12 -17.76 -20.22
C SER A 355 -19.90 -18.47 -21.32
N ALA A 356 -19.27 -18.59 -22.48
CA ALA A 356 -19.83 -19.37 -23.59
C ALA A 356 -19.90 -20.88 -23.28
N SER A 357 -19.09 -21.35 -22.33
CA SER A 357 -18.90 -22.78 -22.04
C SER A 357 -19.70 -23.26 -20.83
N VAL A 358 -19.90 -22.42 -19.79
CA VAL A 358 -20.61 -22.82 -18.56
C VAL A 358 -21.82 -21.95 -18.21
N GLY A 359 -22.21 -21.00 -19.07
CA GLY A 359 -23.26 -20.03 -18.77
C GLY A 359 -22.77 -18.97 -17.79
N THR A 360 -23.49 -18.71 -16.70
CA THR A 360 -23.10 -17.66 -15.72
C THR A 360 -22.60 -18.25 -14.41
N ALA A 361 -21.36 -17.96 -14.04
CA ALA A 361 -20.82 -18.21 -12.70
C ALA A 361 -21.13 -17.02 -11.78
N ARG A 362 -21.64 -17.30 -10.57
CA ARG A 362 -22.06 -16.29 -9.59
C ARG A 362 -21.27 -16.45 -8.30
N ARG A 363 -20.79 -15.33 -7.77
CA ARG A 363 -19.86 -15.27 -6.65
C ARG A 363 -20.31 -14.20 -5.67
N HIS A 364 -20.14 -14.46 -4.38
CA HIS A 364 -20.55 -13.57 -3.31
C HIS A 364 -19.41 -13.38 -2.30
N GLY A 365 -19.19 -12.13 -1.91
CA GLY A 365 -18.25 -11.78 -0.84
C GLY A 365 -18.93 -10.84 0.14
N SER A 366 -18.68 -11.02 1.43
CA SER A 366 -19.15 -10.08 2.45
C SER A 366 -18.16 -9.95 3.57
N SER A 367 -18.02 -8.74 4.09
CA SER A 367 -17.21 -8.45 5.26
C SER A 367 -17.97 -7.59 6.26
N LEU A 368 -17.79 -7.86 7.54
CA LEU A 368 -18.19 -6.97 8.62
C LEU A 368 -16.99 -6.74 9.53
N SER A 369 -16.65 -5.47 9.72
CA SER A 369 -15.49 -5.05 10.48
C SER A 369 -15.83 -3.92 11.43
N ALA A 370 -15.11 -3.88 12.54
CA ALA A 370 -15.20 -2.81 13.52
C ALA A 370 -13.86 -2.62 14.22
N GLY A 371 -13.61 -1.40 14.69
CA GLY A 371 -12.41 -1.10 15.44
C GLY A 371 -12.55 0.08 16.37
N TRP A 372 -11.57 0.17 17.27
CA TRP A 372 -11.50 1.15 18.33
C TRP A 372 -10.06 1.65 18.48
N MET A 373 -9.87 2.95 18.27
CA MET A 373 -8.65 3.67 18.66
C MET A 373 -8.64 3.81 20.19
N ILE A 374 -8.01 2.86 20.87
CA ILE A 374 -7.92 2.78 22.34
C ILE A 374 -7.37 4.08 22.94
N THR A 375 -6.54 4.77 22.15
CA THR A 375 -5.70 5.89 22.54
C THR A 375 -6.35 7.25 22.27
N GLY A 376 -7.57 7.26 21.73
CA GLY A 376 -8.42 8.45 21.59
C GLY A 376 -8.35 9.14 20.24
N GLU A 377 -7.53 8.65 19.30
CA GLU A 377 -7.44 9.16 17.93
C GLU A 377 -8.77 9.01 17.20
N LYS A 378 -8.94 9.84 16.15
CA LYS A 378 -9.97 9.60 15.15
C LYS A 378 -9.48 8.48 14.20
N PRO A 379 -10.32 7.50 13.88
CA PRO A 379 -10.01 6.51 12.86
C PRO A 379 -9.64 7.18 11.54
N GLY A 380 -8.69 6.59 10.81
CA GLY A 380 -8.27 7.07 9.50
C GLY A 380 -9.31 6.76 8.42
N PHE A 381 -10.52 7.29 8.49
CA PHE A 381 -11.56 7.09 7.48
C PHE A 381 -12.04 8.44 6.94
N SER A 382 -11.80 8.67 5.65
CA SER A 382 -12.26 9.86 4.94
C SER A 382 -13.74 9.78 4.58
N SER A 383 -14.58 10.62 5.20
CA SER A 383 -15.99 10.80 4.78
C SER A 383 -16.13 11.38 3.37
N ARG A 384 -15.14 12.17 2.93
CA ARG A 384 -15.11 12.78 1.59
C ARG A 384 -14.84 11.73 0.50
N GLY A 385 -13.85 10.86 0.71
CA GLY A 385 -13.43 9.86 -0.27
C GLY A 385 -14.09 8.48 -0.08
N GLY A 386 -14.74 8.24 1.05
CA GLY A 386 -15.32 6.93 1.36
C GLY A 386 -14.25 5.85 1.46
N ASN A 387 -13.06 6.17 1.98
CA ASN A 387 -11.92 5.27 2.00
C ASN A 387 -11.01 5.47 3.23
N TRP A 388 -10.21 4.45 3.52
CA TRP A 388 -9.21 4.47 4.58
C TRP A 388 -8.02 5.38 4.22
N GLN A 389 -7.56 6.09 5.24
CA GLN A 389 -6.48 7.05 5.28
C GLN A 389 -5.55 6.74 6.46
N TRP A 390 -4.40 7.39 6.51
CA TRP A 390 -3.55 7.32 7.68
C TRP A 390 -4.23 7.92 8.91
N VAL A 391 -4.01 7.26 10.06
CA VAL A 391 -4.37 7.82 11.37
C VAL A 391 -3.39 8.95 11.69
N ARG A 392 -3.93 10.08 12.12
CA ARG A 392 -3.13 11.17 12.70
C ARG A 392 -2.86 10.85 14.16
N VAL A 393 -1.61 10.63 14.52
CA VAL A 393 -1.21 10.18 15.86
C VAL A 393 -1.09 11.37 16.80
N ASN A 394 -1.78 11.33 17.94
CA ASN A 394 -1.79 12.45 18.90
C ASN A 394 -0.47 12.56 19.68
N HIS A 395 0.16 11.41 19.96
CA HIS A 395 1.41 11.33 20.74
C HIS A 395 2.48 10.50 20.00
N PRO A 396 3.10 11.03 18.93
CA PRO A 396 4.07 10.28 18.12
C PRO A 396 5.29 9.81 18.91
N VAL A 397 5.75 8.59 18.66
CA VAL A 397 6.95 7.99 19.27
C VAL A 397 8.21 8.79 18.95
N THR A 398 8.30 9.35 17.75
CA THR A 398 9.40 10.22 17.31
C THR A 398 9.49 11.53 18.10
N SER A 399 8.43 11.90 18.81
CA SER A 399 8.38 13.06 19.71
C SER A 399 8.39 12.66 21.19
N GLY A 400 8.77 11.41 21.50
CA GLY A 400 8.79 10.87 22.87
C GLY A 400 7.44 10.39 23.40
N GLY A 401 6.41 10.34 22.54
CA GLY A 401 5.11 9.76 22.87
C GLY A 401 5.10 8.24 22.75
N TRP A 402 3.91 7.65 22.83
CA TRP A 402 3.68 6.21 22.85
C TRP A 402 3.01 5.68 21.57
N GLY A 403 2.71 6.56 20.62
CA GLY A 403 1.96 6.25 19.40
C GLY A 403 0.45 6.18 19.65
N ALA A 404 -0.26 5.59 18.69
CA ALA A 404 -1.67 5.25 18.80
C ALA A 404 -1.87 3.74 18.71
N PHE A 405 -2.80 3.19 19.48
CA PHE A 405 -3.18 1.79 19.45
C PHE A 405 -4.63 1.64 19.01
N GLU A 406 -4.83 0.70 18.10
CA GLU A 406 -6.14 0.30 17.61
C GLU A 406 -6.33 -1.20 17.83
N LEU A 407 -7.52 -1.56 18.33
CA LEU A 407 -8.03 -2.92 18.30
C LEU A 407 -9.09 -3.02 17.21
N ALA A 408 -8.98 -4.00 16.32
CA ALA A 408 -9.91 -4.19 15.22
C ALA A 408 -10.32 -5.66 15.10
N THR A 409 -11.54 -5.90 14.62
CA THR A 409 -12.07 -7.24 14.34
C THR A 409 -12.77 -7.27 12.99
N ARG A 410 -12.72 -8.41 12.31
CA ARG A 410 -13.38 -8.61 11.02
C ARG A 410 -13.86 -10.04 10.86
N VAL A 411 -15.04 -10.19 10.24
CA VAL A 411 -15.55 -11.47 9.74
C VAL A 411 -15.71 -11.36 8.24
N ASP A 412 -15.11 -12.30 7.52
CA ASP A 412 -15.11 -12.38 6.06
C ASP A 412 -15.80 -13.67 5.62
N HIS A 413 -16.59 -13.61 4.55
CA HIS A 413 -17.23 -14.76 3.92
C HIS A 413 -17.04 -14.71 2.40
N TYR A 414 -16.63 -15.85 1.84
CA TYR A 414 -16.35 -16.06 0.42
C TYR A 414 -17.25 -17.19 -0.09
N ASP A 415 -17.96 -16.98 -1.19
CA ASP A 415 -18.77 -18.04 -1.82
C ASP A 415 -18.61 -18.01 -3.34
N TYR A 416 -18.06 -19.10 -3.88
CA TYR A 416 -17.86 -19.29 -5.31
C TYR A 416 -18.67 -20.46 -5.89
N ARG A 417 -19.60 -21.04 -5.12
CA ARG A 417 -20.30 -22.28 -5.49
C ARG A 417 -21.34 -22.12 -6.60
N GLY A 418 -21.61 -20.89 -7.03
CA GLY A 418 -22.62 -20.60 -8.05
C GLY A 418 -22.06 -20.75 -9.47
N GLY A 419 -22.57 -21.72 -10.24
CA GLY A 419 -22.37 -21.82 -11.70
C GLY A 419 -20.98 -22.27 -12.19
N ALA A 420 -19.91 -22.11 -11.40
CA ALA A 420 -18.61 -22.73 -11.68
C ALA A 420 -18.58 -24.19 -11.17
N PRO A 421 -18.17 -25.20 -11.97
CA PRO A 421 -18.27 -26.62 -11.63
C PRO A 421 -17.58 -27.08 -10.33
N PHE A 422 -16.68 -26.27 -9.78
CA PHE A 422 -15.90 -26.64 -8.59
C PHE A 422 -15.58 -25.47 -7.65
N GLY A 423 -16.39 -24.41 -7.66
CA GLY A 423 -16.19 -23.30 -6.74
C GLY A 423 -16.41 -23.73 -5.29
N GLY A 424 -15.49 -23.33 -4.41
CA GLY A 424 -15.54 -23.55 -2.97
C GLY A 424 -16.12 -22.35 -2.22
N ASP A 425 -16.06 -22.43 -0.89
CA ASP A 425 -16.38 -21.33 0.01
C ASP A 425 -15.35 -21.23 1.14
N GLY A 426 -15.41 -20.13 1.88
CA GLY A 426 -14.54 -19.92 3.02
C GLY A 426 -15.05 -18.84 3.96
N GLN A 427 -14.62 -18.93 5.20
CA GLN A 427 -14.91 -17.96 6.25
C GLN A 427 -13.68 -17.67 7.08
N SER A 428 -13.45 -16.40 7.44
CA SER A 428 -12.40 -16.05 8.39
C SER A 428 -12.84 -15.03 9.43
N TYR A 429 -12.21 -15.13 10.60
CA TYR A 429 -12.37 -14.26 11.75
C TYR A 429 -11.00 -13.69 12.09
N THR A 430 -10.86 -12.37 11.96
CA THR A 430 -9.61 -11.66 12.20
C THR A 430 -9.71 -10.83 13.47
N LEU A 431 -8.71 -10.96 14.34
CA LEU A 431 -8.43 -10.05 15.44
C LEU A 431 -7.13 -9.30 15.10
N GLY A 432 -7.22 -7.97 15.02
CA GLY A 432 -6.12 -7.08 14.65
C GLY A 432 -5.74 -6.15 15.80
N VAL A 433 -4.43 -5.96 15.99
CA VAL A 433 -3.86 -4.88 16.81
C VAL A 433 -2.93 -4.05 15.94
N ASN A 434 -3.19 -2.75 15.87
CA ASN A 434 -2.36 -1.82 15.11
C ASN A 434 -1.71 -0.83 16.06
N TRP A 435 -0.39 -0.71 15.98
CA TRP A 435 0.39 0.31 16.67
C TRP A 435 0.95 1.32 15.66
N TYR A 436 0.35 2.49 15.65
CA TYR A 436 0.77 3.63 14.83
C TYR A 436 1.84 4.40 15.60
N LEU A 437 3.10 4.28 15.17
CA LEU A 437 4.23 4.91 15.85
C LEU A 437 4.20 6.43 15.65
N ASN A 438 3.79 6.86 14.47
CA ASN A 438 3.66 8.24 14.01
C ASN A 438 2.75 8.24 12.77
N ASP A 439 2.66 9.38 12.09
CA ASP A 439 1.78 9.59 10.95
C ASP A 439 2.16 8.79 9.67
N TRP A 440 3.28 8.06 9.66
CA TRP A 440 3.79 7.40 8.45
C TRP A 440 4.40 6.01 8.70
N SER A 441 4.37 5.52 9.93
CA SER A 441 4.88 4.18 10.27
C SER A 441 3.97 3.45 11.25
N ARG A 442 3.81 2.15 11.00
CA ARG A 442 2.85 1.30 11.71
C ARG A 442 3.37 -0.12 11.83
N VAL A 443 3.10 -0.73 12.98
CA VAL A 443 3.24 -2.17 13.21
C VAL A 443 1.85 -2.77 13.36
N MET A 444 1.56 -3.84 12.63
CA MET A 444 0.28 -4.53 12.65
C MET A 444 0.48 -5.97 13.10
N PHE A 445 -0.41 -6.45 13.95
CA PHE A 445 -0.52 -7.86 14.30
C PHE A 445 -1.92 -8.35 13.95
N ASN A 446 -2.04 -9.45 13.21
CA ASN A 446 -3.33 -10.08 12.89
C ASN A 446 -3.29 -11.56 13.32
N TYR A 447 -4.29 -11.98 14.10
CA TYR A 447 -4.62 -13.39 14.31
C TYR A 447 -5.88 -13.72 13.54
N ILE A 448 -5.82 -14.76 12.71
CA ILE A 448 -6.90 -15.09 11.78
C ILE A 448 -7.25 -16.55 11.95
N ARG A 449 -8.46 -16.84 12.39
CA ARG A 449 -9.03 -18.18 12.34
C ARG A 449 -9.79 -18.33 11.04
N TRP A 450 -9.54 -19.39 10.30
CA TRP A 450 -10.13 -19.59 8.97
C TRP A 450 -10.69 -21.00 8.80
N HIS A 451 -11.65 -21.09 7.90
CA HIS A 451 -12.23 -22.31 7.36
C HIS A 451 -12.31 -22.16 5.83
N THR A 452 -11.93 -23.20 5.12
CA THR A 452 -12.13 -23.30 3.66
C THR A 452 -12.82 -24.61 3.36
N ASP A 453 -13.73 -24.63 2.38
CA ASP A 453 -14.30 -25.84 1.80
C ASP A 453 -14.07 -25.82 0.29
N ASN A 454 -12.88 -26.27 -0.10
CA ASN A 454 -12.44 -26.26 -1.50
C ASN A 454 -12.83 -27.56 -2.19
N ARG A 455 -13.55 -27.46 -3.32
CA ARG A 455 -14.00 -28.63 -4.10
C ARG A 455 -12.96 -29.13 -5.12
N ILE A 456 -11.77 -28.51 -5.14
CA ILE A 456 -10.65 -28.84 -6.03
C ILE A 456 -9.39 -29.08 -5.21
N GLY A 457 -8.69 -30.18 -5.49
CA GLY A 457 -7.51 -30.63 -4.76
C GLY A 457 -7.87 -31.49 -3.54
N ASP A 458 -6.85 -31.91 -2.81
CA ASP A 458 -6.99 -33.05 -1.89
C ASP A 458 -7.52 -32.69 -0.50
N THR A 459 -7.46 -31.41 -0.10
CA THR A 459 -7.73 -31.02 1.30
C THR A 459 -9.22 -30.87 1.63
N GLY A 460 -10.08 -30.53 0.65
CA GLY A 460 -11.52 -30.38 0.91
C GLY A 460 -11.83 -29.28 1.93
N SER A 461 -12.63 -29.64 2.95
CA SER A 461 -12.91 -28.81 4.12
C SER A 461 -11.74 -28.84 5.12
N ASP A 462 -11.25 -27.66 5.48
CA ASP A 462 -10.08 -27.50 6.34
C ASP A 462 -10.21 -26.30 7.27
N TRP A 463 -9.55 -26.39 8.42
CA TRP A 463 -9.57 -25.38 9.46
C TRP A 463 -8.16 -25.08 9.91
N GLY A 464 -7.92 -23.84 10.29
CA GLY A 464 -6.65 -23.49 10.90
C GLY A 464 -6.64 -22.08 11.42
N HIS A 465 -5.43 -21.63 11.70
CA HIS A 465 -5.20 -20.26 12.10
C HIS A 465 -3.88 -19.75 11.53
N SER A 466 -3.83 -18.45 11.31
CA SER A 466 -2.65 -17.75 10.86
C SER A 466 -2.36 -16.56 11.76
N PHE A 467 -1.07 -16.28 11.93
CA PHE A 467 -0.56 -15.09 12.60
C PHE A 467 0.23 -14.27 11.60
N GLY A 468 0.03 -12.95 11.62
CA GLY A 468 0.75 -12.00 10.81
C GLY A 468 1.35 -10.90 11.67
N LEU A 469 2.58 -10.52 11.36
CA LEU A 469 3.22 -9.31 11.83
C LEU A 469 3.64 -8.51 10.60
N ARG A 470 3.24 -7.24 10.51
CA ARG A 470 3.64 -6.34 9.43
C ARG A 470 4.24 -5.06 9.99
N THR A 471 5.38 -4.66 9.45
CA THR A 471 5.95 -3.33 9.66
C THR A 471 5.79 -2.52 8.38
N GLN A 472 5.26 -1.31 8.50
CA GLN A 472 5.03 -0.39 7.38
C GLN A 472 5.77 0.92 7.61
N LEU A 473 6.38 1.41 6.55
CA LEU A 473 6.99 2.74 6.49
C LEU A 473 6.59 3.41 5.18
N MET A 474 6.14 4.66 5.28
CA MET A 474 5.95 5.59 4.18
C MET A 474 6.98 6.71 4.26
N PHE A 475 7.47 7.19 3.12
CA PHE A 475 8.38 8.34 3.07
C PHE A 475 8.27 9.08 1.74
#